data_AF-A0A0R3C9H9-F1
#
_entry.id   AF-A0A0R3C9H9-F1
#
_cell.length_a   1.000
_cell.length_b   1.000
_cell.length_c   1.000
_cell.angle_alpha   90.00
_cell.angle_beta   90.00
_cell.angle_gamma   90.00
#
_symmetry.space_group_name_H-M   'P 1'
#
loop_
_entity.id
_entity.type
_entity.pdbx_description
1 polymer ?
#
loop_
_entity_poly.entity_id
_entity_poly.type
_entity_poly.pdbx_seq_one_letter_code
_entity_poly.pdbx_strand_id
1 'polypeptide(L)'
;MRPSYERQLAALEASYRELLLSALQGCAKGQWGLFGSYERVGLRDPAREELLELGSKIERLRHKCGIEPFQLHERFLQMGSRLSNTPGEPKLAQRWLDELT
;
A
#
# COMPACT_ATOMS: atom_id res chain seq x y z
N MET A 1 11.61 14.43 -21.63
CA MET A 1 11.25 13.19 -20.90
C MET A 1 10.49 12.27 -21.84
N ARG A 2 10.68 10.95 -21.75
CA ARG A 2 10.08 9.99 -22.70
C ARG A 2 8.62 9.66 -22.28
N PRO A 3 7.60 9.91 -23.12
CA PRO A 3 6.17 9.74 -22.79
C PRO A 3 5.76 8.30 -22.41
N SER A 4 6.64 7.32 -22.64
CA SER A 4 6.43 5.92 -22.24
C SER A 4 6.44 5.72 -20.73
N TYR A 5 7.26 6.47 -19.99
CA TYR A 5 7.39 6.31 -18.53
C TYR A 5 6.19 6.86 -17.77
N GLU A 6 5.62 7.97 -18.23
CA GLU A 6 4.42 8.55 -17.62
C GLU A 6 3.23 7.60 -17.73
N ARG A 7 3.04 6.98 -18.90
CA ARG A 7 1.96 6.01 -19.10
C ARG A 7 2.18 4.73 -18.29
N GLN A 8 3.44 4.29 -18.14
CA GLN A 8 3.79 3.14 -17.32
C GLN A 8 3.60 3.43 -15.82
N LEU A 9 3.99 4.61 -15.35
CA LEU A 9 3.76 5.07 -13.98
C LEU A 9 2.27 5.14 -13.68
N ALA A 10 1.49 5.81 -14.54
CA ALA A 10 0.04 5.92 -14.37
C ALA A 10 -0.65 4.54 -14.29
N ALA A 11 -0.23 3.58 -15.14
CA ALA A 11 -0.75 2.22 -15.08
C ALA A 11 -0.38 1.49 -13.77
N LEU A 12 0.88 1.61 -13.33
CA LEU A 12 1.33 0.99 -12.07
C LEU A 12 0.65 1.61 -10.85
N GLU A 13 0.49 2.94 -10.83
CA GLU A 13 -0.18 3.68 -9.76
C GLU A 13 -1.68 3.35 -9.69
N ALA A 14 -2.33 3.18 -10.85
CA ALA A 14 -3.70 2.70 -10.92
C ALA A 14 -3.82 1.29 -10.33
N SER A 15 -2.99 0.34 -10.79
CA SER A 15 -2.99 -1.02 -10.25
C SER A 15 -2.68 -1.07 -8.75
N TYR A 16 -1.74 -0.25 -8.27
CA TYR A 16 -1.43 -0.13 -6.86
C TYR A 16 -2.66 0.35 -6.06
N ARG A 17 -3.35 1.37 -6.55
CA ARG A 17 -4.52 1.94 -5.88
C ARG A 17 -5.69 0.95 -5.84
N GLU A 18 -5.95 0.24 -6.94
CA GLU A 18 -7.00 -0.79 -6.98
C GLU A 18 -6.71 -1.95 -6.02
N LEU A 19 -5.46 -2.45 -6.03
CA LEU A 19 -5.03 -3.49 -5.11
C LEU A 19 -5.11 -3.02 -3.65
N LEU A 20 -4.68 -1.79 -3.37
CA LEU A 20 -4.74 -1.21 -2.03
C LEU A 20 -6.18 -1.12 -1.53
N LEU A 21 -7.09 -0.59 -2.35
CA LEU A 21 -8.50 -0.48 -1.99
C LEU A 21 -9.12 -1.86 -1.70
N SER A 22 -8.86 -2.84 -2.56
CA SER A 22 -9.34 -4.22 -2.37
C SER A 22 -8.80 -4.82 -1.07
N ALA A 23 -7.51 -4.65 -0.81
CA ALA A 23 -6.86 -5.14 0.41
C ALA A 23 -7.38 -4.44 1.67
N LEU A 24 -7.58 -3.13 1.63
CA LEU A 24 -8.18 -2.35 2.73
C LEU A 24 -9.62 -2.79 3.01
N GLN A 25 -10.42 -3.05 1.96
CA GLN A 25 -11.77 -3.59 2.12
C GLN A 25 -11.77 -4.99 2.76
N GLY A 26 -10.87 -5.87 2.33
CA GLY A 26 -10.68 -7.18 2.94
C GLY A 26 -10.28 -7.07 4.41
N CYS A 27 -9.35 -6.18 4.71
CA CYS A 27 -8.88 -5.94 6.07
C CYS A 27 -9.99 -5.35 6.96
N ALA A 28 -10.76 -4.38 6.46
CA ALA A 28 -11.92 -3.81 7.16
C ALA A 28 -13.00 -4.88 7.47
N LYS A 29 -13.14 -5.90 6.60
CA LYS A 29 -14.04 -7.04 6.80
C LYS A 29 -13.48 -8.11 7.75
N GLY A 30 -12.26 -7.95 8.24
CA GLY A 30 -11.64 -8.86 9.21
C GLY A 30 -10.55 -9.77 8.64
N GLN A 31 -9.92 -9.43 7.50
CA GLN A 31 -8.64 -10.02 7.10
C GLN A 31 -7.47 -9.34 7.85
N TRP A 32 -6.48 -10.12 8.27
CA TRP A 32 -5.36 -9.65 9.10
C TRP A 32 -4.04 -9.94 8.38
N GLY A 33 -3.01 -9.16 8.69
CA GLY A 33 -1.67 -9.32 8.10
C GLY A 33 -1.38 -8.42 6.89
N LEU A 34 -2.26 -7.45 6.59
CA LEU A 34 -2.06 -6.47 5.53
C LEU A 34 -0.92 -5.49 5.84
N PHE A 35 -0.83 -5.03 7.08
CA PHE A 35 0.17 -4.04 7.48
C PHE A 35 1.44 -4.68 8.05
N GLY A 36 1.48 -6.01 8.18
CA GLY A 36 2.65 -6.75 8.68
C GLY A 36 2.84 -6.68 10.19
N SER A 37 1.92 -6.05 10.92
CA SER A 37 1.96 -5.99 12.39
C SER A 37 1.92 -7.38 13.05
N TYR A 38 1.34 -8.37 12.35
CA TYR A 38 1.22 -9.75 12.80
C TYR A 38 2.14 -10.73 12.05
N GLU A 39 3.12 -10.24 11.30
CA GLU A 39 4.08 -11.11 10.61
C GLU A 39 4.87 -11.97 11.61
N ARG A 40 5.17 -11.43 12.79
CA ARG A 40 5.83 -12.16 13.89
C ARG A 40 5.02 -13.35 14.44
N VAL A 41 3.70 -13.36 14.21
CA VAL A 41 2.80 -14.47 14.59
C VAL A 41 2.28 -15.25 13.37
N GLY A 42 2.88 -15.05 12.19
CA GLY A 42 2.61 -15.81 10.98
C GLY A 42 1.39 -15.36 10.16
N LEU A 43 0.72 -14.27 10.53
CA LEU A 43 -0.36 -13.71 9.72
C LEU A 43 0.24 -12.83 8.61
N ARG A 44 0.03 -13.25 7.36
CA ARG A 44 0.49 -12.55 6.16
C ARG A 44 -0.63 -12.52 5.14
N ASP A 45 -1.03 -11.32 4.72
CA ASP A 45 -1.92 -11.16 3.58
C ASP A 45 -1.09 -11.15 2.27
N PRO A 46 -1.45 -11.95 1.25
CA PRO A 46 -0.70 -11.99 -0.01
C PRO A 46 -0.69 -10.63 -0.73
N ALA A 47 -1.76 -9.82 -0.58
CA ALA A 47 -1.82 -8.51 -1.21
C ALA A 47 -0.76 -7.55 -0.66
N ARG A 48 -0.25 -7.79 0.57
CA ARG A 48 0.86 -6.99 1.13
C ARG A 48 2.12 -7.12 0.28
N GLU A 49 2.50 -8.34 -0.12
CA GLU A 49 3.72 -8.57 -0.88
C GLU A 49 3.61 -7.91 -2.26
N GLU A 50 2.47 -8.10 -2.93
CA GLU A 50 2.17 -7.43 -4.19
C GLU A 50 2.18 -5.89 -4.08
N LEU A 51 1.62 -5.32 -3.01
CA LEU A 51 1.69 -3.88 -2.74
C LEU A 51 3.13 -3.40 -2.53
N LEU A 52 3.95 -4.14 -1.77
CA LEU A 52 5.35 -3.79 -1.55
C LEU A 52 6.15 -3.81 -2.86
N GLU A 53 5.92 -4.81 -3.71
CA GLU A 53 6.56 -4.94 -5.01
C GLU A 53 6.17 -3.81 -5.98
N LEU A 54 4.86 -3.54 -6.10
CA LEU A 54 4.34 -2.46 -6.93
C LEU A 54 4.82 -1.09 -6.45
N GLY A 55 4.74 -0.83 -5.14
CA GLY A 55 5.24 0.41 -4.54
C GLY A 55 6.72 0.62 -4.80
N SER A 56 7.54 -0.39 -4.55
CA SER A 56 8.99 -0.36 -4.84
C SER A 56 9.31 -0.16 -6.32
N LYS A 57 8.46 -0.66 -7.23
CA LYS A 57 8.62 -0.45 -8.67
C LYS A 57 8.27 0.99 -9.07
N ILE A 58 7.18 1.54 -8.53
CA ILE A 58 6.76 2.93 -8.73
C ILE A 58 7.82 3.88 -8.19
N GLU A 59 8.30 3.68 -6.96
CA GLU A 59 9.35 4.47 -6.33
C GLU A 59 10.63 4.50 -7.18
N ARG A 60 11.10 3.33 -7.63
CA ARG A 60 12.28 3.25 -8.50
C ARG A 60 12.10 4.00 -9.82
N LEU A 61 10.90 3.94 -10.41
CA LEU A 61 10.60 4.67 -11.64
C LEU A 61 10.50 6.17 -11.41
N ARG A 62 9.84 6.61 -10.34
CA ARG A 62 9.72 8.02 -9.95
C ARG A 62 11.08 8.62 -9.64
N HIS A 63 11.91 7.93 -8.88
CA HIS A 63 13.29 8.34 -8.58
C HIS A 63 14.12 8.49 -9.88
N LYS A 64 14.00 7.55 -10.83
CA LYS A 64 14.67 7.66 -12.15
C LYS A 64 14.19 8.87 -12.96
N CYS A 65 12.95 9.28 -12.77
CA CYS A 65 12.37 10.46 -13.42
C CYS A 65 12.57 11.76 -12.63
N GLY A 66 13.16 11.73 -11.43
CA GLY A 66 13.27 12.91 -10.56
C GLY A 66 11.91 13.41 -10.05
N ILE A 67 10.92 12.53 -9.95
CA ILE A 67 9.59 12.80 -9.42
C ILE A 67 9.58 12.51 -7.93
N GLU A 68 8.76 13.24 -7.17
CA GLU A 68 8.56 13.03 -5.74
C GLU A 68 8.14 11.57 -5.40
N PRO A 69 8.52 11.09 -4.21
CA PRO A 69 8.22 9.73 -3.76
C PRO A 69 6.73 9.43 -3.75
N PHE A 70 6.40 8.14 -3.80
CA PHE A 70 5.00 7.73 -3.91
C PHE A 70 4.31 7.78 -2.55
N GLN A 71 3.65 8.90 -2.27
CA GLN A 71 3.01 9.17 -0.97
C GLN A 71 2.06 8.07 -0.48
N LEU A 72 1.35 7.38 -1.38
CA LEU A 72 0.49 6.26 -1.02
C LEU A 72 1.28 5.08 -0.45
N HIS A 73 2.44 4.76 -1.06
CA HIS A 73 3.31 3.69 -0.60
C HIS A 73 4.03 4.05 0.70
N GLU A 74 4.52 5.29 0.81
CA GLU A 74 5.08 5.82 2.06
C GLU A 74 4.07 5.71 3.22
N ARG A 75 2.82 6.10 2.99
CA ARG A 75 1.74 5.98 3.98
C ARG A 75 1.47 4.52 4.33
N PHE A 76 1.49 3.61 3.35
CA PHE A 76 1.33 2.16 3.57
C PHE A 76 2.42 1.61 4.50
N LEU A 77 3.69 1.95 4.25
CA LEU A 77 4.82 1.53 5.09
C LEU A 77 4.70 2.09 6.51
N GLN A 78 4.31 3.36 6.64
CA GLN A 78 4.10 3.99 7.93
C GLN A 78 2.97 3.34 8.75
N MET A 79 1.91 2.85 8.10
CA MET A 79 0.85 2.11 8.79
C MET A 79 1.37 0.80 9.38
N GLY A 80 2.26 0.09 8.67
CA GLY A 80 2.87 -1.15 9.14
C GLY A 80 3.86 -0.99 10.30
N SER A 81 4.55 0.15 10.38
CA SER A 81 5.48 0.44 11.47
C SER A 81 4.83 0.93 12.78
N ARG A 82 3.52 1.24 12.79
CA ARG A 82 2.84 1.72 14.01
C ARG A 82 2.65 0.59 15.04
N LEU A 83 3.52 0.62 16.06
CA LEU A 83 3.61 -0.27 17.21
C LEU A 83 2.37 -0.26 18.14
N SER A 84 1.95 -1.48 18.51
CA SER A 84 1.26 -1.97 19.72
C SER A 84 0.03 -1.27 20.31
N ASN A 85 -0.26 0.00 20.03
CA ASN A 85 -1.39 0.73 20.62
C ASN A 85 -2.39 1.26 19.58
N THR A 86 -2.23 0.86 18.34
CA THR A 86 -3.13 1.24 17.27
C THR A 86 -4.42 0.40 17.38
N PRO A 87 -5.62 0.99 17.25
CA PRO A 87 -6.84 0.19 17.07
C PRO A 87 -6.60 -0.83 15.96
N GLY A 88 -7.04 -2.08 16.16
CA GLY A 88 -6.65 -3.21 15.30
C GLY A 88 -6.73 -2.93 13.80
N GLU A 89 -5.89 -3.61 13.01
CA GLU A 89 -5.79 -3.50 11.55
C GLU A 89 -7.11 -3.21 10.81
N PRO A 90 -8.25 -3.90 11.10
CA PRO A 90 -9.54 -3.60 10.46
C PRO A 90 -10.02 -2.15 10.62
N LYS A 91 -9.85 -1.54 11.80
CA LYS A 91 -10.26 -0.15 12.03
C LYS A 91 -9.36 0.84 11.31
N LEU A 92 -8.06 0.55 11.23
CA LEU A 92 -7.12 1.35 10.46
C LEU A 92 -7.43 1.27 8.97
N ALA A 93 -7.69 0.07 8.48
CA ALA A 93 -8.06 -0.15 7.09
C ALA A 93 -9.35 0.58 6.73
N GLN A 94 -10.37 0.48 7.58
CA GLN A 94 -11.64 1.17 7.37
C GLN A 94 -11.49 2.68 7.38
N ARG A 95 -10.70 3.24 8.32
CA ARG A 95 -10.45 4.68 8.37
C ARG A 95 -9.69 5.16 7.13
N TRP A 96 -8.72 4.40 6.66
CA TRP A 96 -7.99 4.77 5.45
C TRP A 96 -8.84 4.61 4.19
N LEU A 97 -9.70 3.59 4.14
CA LEU A 97 -10.65 3.41 3.06
C LEU A 97 -11.64 4.59 2.96
N ASP A 98 -12.12 5.10 4.11
CA ASP A 98 -12.99 6.29 4.21
C ASP A 98 -12.28 7.56 3.73
N GLU A 99 -10.96 7.70 3.96
CA GLU A 99 -10.18 8.82 3.43
C GLU A 99 -9.91 8.73 1.91
N LEU A 100 -10.00 7.55 1.30
CA LEU A 100 -9.66 7.30 -0.11
C LEU A 100 -10.88 7.22 -1.05
N THR A 101 -12.09 7.12 -0.48
CA THR A 101 -13.38 6.98 -1.18
C THR A 101 -14.13 8.30 -1.14
#